data_AF-A0A9Q0GM79-F1
#
_entry.id   AF-A0A9Q0GM79-F1
#
_cell.length_a   1.000
_cell.length_b   1.000
_cell.length_c   1.000
_cell.angle_alpha   90.00
_cell.angle_beta   90.00
_cell.angle_gamma   90.00
#
_symmetry.space_group_name_H-M   'P 1'
#
loop_
_entity.id
_entity.type
_entity.pdbx_description
1 polymer ?
#
loop_
_entity_poly.entity_id
_entity_poly.type
_entity_poly.pdbx_seq_one_letter_code
_entity_poly.pdbx_strand_id
1 'polypeptide(L)'
;METRLLSSNTTYIAYLVFKLADIAEGFGYDPVEMSIKLTSDGRPEHEQVKYVYLTTPKETAYDPPYEDSWSSGPEEVVLEESEAYSWRAPDEREAREVPKKRGDGWMEIQMGEFFNERGDDGEVEMSLKEVKFPWWQFGLIVEGIELRPKENQ
;
A
#
# COMPACT_ATOMS: atom_id res chain seq x y z
N MET A 1 20.25 4.11 15.14
CA MET A 1 19.75 4.21 13.77
C MET A 1 20.40 5.45 13.17
N GLU A 2 21.15 5.31 12.08
CA GLU A 2 21.70 6.46 11.36
C GLU A 2 20.66 6.92 10.35
N THR A 3 20.01 8.05 10.62
CA THR A 3 19.14 8.72 9.65
C THR A 3 20.02 9.60 8.77
N ARG A 4 20.02 9.36 7.45
CA ARG A 4 20.64 10.30 6.50
C ARG A 4 19.60 11.36 6.18
N LEU A 5 19.96 12.62 6.39
CA LEU A 5 19.11 13.76 6.06
C LEU A 5 18.79 13.73 4.57
N LEU A 6 17.50 13.85 4.25
CA LEU A 6 17.04 14.04 2.88
C LEU A 6 17.45 15.44 2.43
N SER A 7 17.90 15.59 1.18
CA SER A 7 18.18 16.89 0.60
C SER A 7 16.94 17.78 0.64
N SER A 8 17.11 19.04 1.06
CA SER A 8 16.05 20.04 1.12
C SER A 8 15.65 20.52 -0.28
N ASN A 9 14.55 21.26 -0.36
CA ASN A 9 13.94 21.79 -1.58
C ASN A 9 13.76 20.71 -2.67
N THR A 10 13.40 19.50 -2.25
CA THR A 10 13.31 18.32 -3.12
C THR A 10 12.00 17.60 -2.84
N THR A 11 11.25 17.30 -3.90
CA THR A 11 10.09 16.40 -3.81
C THR A 11 10.59 14.97 -3.86
N TYR A 12 10.23 14.15 -2.86
CA TYR A 12 10.52 12.73 -2.84
C TYR A 12 9.27 11.94 -3.16
N ILE A 13 9.44 10.89 -3.95
CA ILE A 13 8.44 9.85 -4.15
C ILE A 13 8.87 8.64 -3.33
N ALA A 14 7.95 8.13 -2.51
CA ALA A 14 8.15 6.95 -1.69
C ALA A 14 7.60 5.72 -2.41
N TYR A 15 8.41 4.66 -2.51
CA TYR A 15 8.04 3.37 -3.07
C TYR A 15 8.17 2.27 -2.03
N LEU A 16 7.16 1.43 -1.91
CA LEU A 16 7.27 0.14 -1.23
C LEU A 16 7.92 -0.86 -2.19
N VAL A 17 8.97 -1.54 -1.75
CA VAL A 17 9.65 -2.58 -2.53
C VAL A 17 9.49 -3.93 -1.85
N PHE A 18 8.92 -4.89 -2.59
CA PHE A 18 8.48 -6.17 -2.03
C PHE A 18 8.46 -7.32 -3.04
N LYS A 19 8.32 -8.54 -2.52
CA LYS A 19 8.07 -9.78 -3.26
C LYS A 19 6.92 -10.53 -2.60
N LEU A 20 6.29 -11.40 -3.38
CA LEU A 20 5.40 -12.42 -2.87
C LEU A 20 6.14 -13.76 -2.99
N ALA A 21 6.17 -14.52 -1.89
CA ALA A 21 6.62 -15.89 -1.92
C ALA A 21 5.70 -16.74 -2.81
N ASP A 22 6.19 -17.88 -3.30
CA ASP A 22 5.37 -18.79 -4.11
C ASP A 22 4.13 -19.31 -3.37
N ILE A 23 4.19 -19.31 -2.03
CA ILE A 23 3.09 -19.70 -1.14
C ILE A 23 2.15 -18.54 -0.80
N ALA A 24 2.38 -17.33 -1.32
CA ALA A 24 1.64 -16.16 -0.88
C ALA A 24 0.15 -16.24 -1.25
N GLU A 25 -0.71 -15.85 -0.31
CA GLU A 25 -2.17 -15.86 -0.46
C GLU A 25 -2.78 -14.65 0.27
N GLY A 26 -4.03 -14.31 -0.06
CA GLY A 26 -4.77 -13.23 0.61
C GLY A 26 -4.65 -11.83 -0.03
N PHE A 27 -3.52 -11.50 -0.66
CA PHE A 27 -3.25 -10.13 -1.18
C PHE A 27 -4.06 -9.71 -2.43
N GLY A 28 -4.83 -10.63 -3.01
CA GLY A 28 -5.72 -10.35 -4.15
C GLY A 28 -7.19 -10.12 -3.76
N TYR A 29 -7.56 -10.41 -2.51
CA TYR A 29 -8.94 -10.29 -2.03
C TYR A 29 -9.19 -8.94 -1.38
N ASP A 30 -8.28 -8.53 -0.50
CA ASP A 30 -8.39 -7.27 0.24
C ASP A 30 -7.19 -6.35 -0.06
N PRO A 31 -7.44 -5.04 -0.22
CA PRO A 31 -6.37 -4.09 -0.37
C PRO A 31 -5.62 -3.90 0.96
N VAL A 32 -4.37 -3.50 0.87
CA VAL A 32 -3.58 -2.98 1.99
C VAL A 32 -3.69 -1.47 2.04
N GLU A 33 -3.74 -0.92 3.24
CA GLU A 33 -3.66 0.52 3.48
C GLU A 33 -2.17 0.92 3.46
N MET A 34 -1.84 1.89 2.63
CA MET A 34 -0.55 2.57 2.64
C MET A 34 -0.76 4.03 3.01
N SER A 35 0.08 4.57 3.88
CA SER A 35 0.05 5.99 4.18
C SER A 35 1.43 6.63 4.19
N ILE A 36 1.45 7.93 3.87
CA ILE A 36 2.57 8.82 4.12
C ILE A 36 2.06 10.04 4.87
N LYS A 37 2.73 10.36 5.97
CA LYS A 37 2.35 11.44 6.86
C LYS A 37 3.56 12.29 7.18
N LEU A 38 3.46 13.57 6.83
CA LEU A 38 4.46 14.59 7.15
C LEU A 38 4.05 15.28 8.45
N THR A 39 4.97 15.30 9.40
CA THR A 39 4.83 16.04 10.65
C THR A 39 5.94 17.07 10.79
N SER A 40 5.56 18.25 11.29
CA SER A 40 6.48 19.38 11.55
C SER A 40 6.18 19.86 12.96
N ASP A 41 7.20 19.94 13.81
CA ASP A 41 7.06 20.26 15.24
C ASP A 41 5.98 19.42 15.96
N GLY A 42 5.84 18.14 15.57
CA GLY A 42 4.84 17.22 16.12
C GLY A 42 3.39 17.48 15.67
N ARG A 43 3.16 18.35 14.69
CA ARG A 43 1.83 18.60 14.09
C ARG A 43 1.73 17.96 12.71
N PRO A 44 0.59 17.33 12.37
CA PRO A 44 0.38 16.80 11.02
C PRO A 44 0.22 17.96 10.03
N GLU A 45 1.06 18.01 9.01
CA GLU A 45 0.96 19.00 7.94
C GLU A 45 0.27 18.42 6.71
N HIS A 46 0.59 17.18 6.36
CA HIS A 46 0.08 16.52 5.17
C HIS A 46 -0.02 15.00 5.39
N GLU A 47 -1.12 14.40 4.95
CA GLU A 47 -1.35 12.96 5.03
C GLU A 47 -1.95 12.49 3.70
N GLN A 48 -1.37 11.44 3.13
CA GLN A 48 -1.94 10.72 2.00
C GLN A 48 -2.15 9.27 2.41
N VAL A 49 -3.33 8.75 2.11
CA VAL A 49 -3.69 7.36 2.33
C VAL A 49 -4.12 6.77 0.99
N LYS A 50 -3.63 5.57 0.68
CA LYS A 50 -3.97 4.79 -0.51
C LYS A 50 -4.35 3.38 -0.09
N TYR A 51 -5.29 2.79 -0.82
CA TYR A 51 -5.63 1.38 -0.71
C TYR A 51 -5.20 0.68 -1.99
N VAL A 52 -4.32 -0.32 -1.88
CA VAL A 52 -3.74 -1.00 -3.06
C VAL A 52 -3.79 -2.51 -2.90
N TYR A 53 -3.88 -3.22 -4.01
CA TYR A 53 -3.73 -4.67 -4.01
C TYR A 53 -2.26 -5.03 -4.25
N LEU A 54 -1.63 -5.75 -3.31
CA LEU A 54 -0.28 -6.29 -3.47
C LEU A 54 -0.32 -7.56 -4.30
N THR A 55 -0.76 -7.44 -5.55
CA THR A 55 -0.89 -8.54 -6.50
C THR A 55 0.28 -8.53 -7.48
N THR A 56 0.53 -9.69 -8.10
CA THR A 56 1.45 -9.72 -9.24
C THR A 56 0.78 -8.99 -10.42
N PRO A 57 1.53 -8.17 -11.19
CA PRO A 57 0.98 -7.61 -12.42
C PRO A 57 0.50 -8.74 -13.32
N LYS A 58 -0.81 -8.79 -13.58
CA LYS A 58 -1.44 -9.85 -14.38
C LYS A 58 -0.81 -9.86 -15.77
N GLU A 59 -0.07 -10.92 -16.11
CA GLU A 59 0.57 -11.05 -17.43
C GLU A 59 -0.43 -11.43 -18.54
N THR A 60 -1.66 -11.83 -18.21
CA THR A 60 -2.71 -12.11 -19.20
C THR A 60 -4.10 -11.87 -18.62
N ALA A 61 -5.01 -11.38 -19.46
CA ALA A 61 -6.43 -11.24 -19.18
C ALA A 61 -7.01 -12.52 -18.57
N TYR A 62 -7.46 -12.44 -17.32
CA TYR A 62 -8.27 -13.49 -16.70
C TYR A 62 -9.61 -12.87 -16.30
N ASP A 63 -10.64 -13.34 -17.01
CA ASP A 63 -12.05 -13.23 -16.69
C ASP A 63 -12.26 -13.70 -15.23
N PRO A 64 -12.93 -12.95 -14.36
CA PRO A 64 -13.23 -13.45 -13.03
C PRO A 64 -14.11 -14.70 -13.15
N PRO A 65 -13.80 -15.83 -12.48
CA PRO A 65 -14.83 -16.82 -12.20
C PRO A 65 -15.65 -16.26 -11.03
N TYR A 66 -16.42 -15.21 -11.30
CA TYR A 66 -17.38 -14.66 -10.36
C TYR A 66 -18.68 -14.27 -11.05
N GLU A 67 -19.20 -15.20 -11.84
CA GLU A 67 -20.63 -15.40 -11.90
C GLU A 67 -20.91 -16.80 -11.35
N ASP A 68 -21.75 -16.86 -10.31
CA ASP A 68 -22.61 -17.99 -9.98
C ASP A 68 -22.08 -19.15 -9.09
N SER A 69 -21.44 -18.87 -7.94
CA SER A 69 -21.33 -19.89 -6.86
C SER A 69 -21.17 -19.34 -5.43
N TRP A 70 -22.08 -18.50 -4.96
CA TRP A 70 -22.33 -18.32 -3.51
C TRP A 70 -23.81 -18.62 -3.21
N SER A 71 -24.16 -19.90 -3.14
CA SER A 71 -25.39 -20.36 -2.48
C SER A 71 -25.13 -21.10 -1.17
N SER A 72 -23.93 -20.98 -0.62
CA SER A 72 -23.63 -21.45 0.74
C SER A 72 -22.57 -20.54 1.35
N GLY A 73 -23.03 -19.48 2.02
CA GLY A 73 -22.17 -18.77 2.97
C GLY A 73 -21.77 -19.70 4.12
N PRO A 74 -20.63 -19.46 4.79
CA PRO A 74 -20.35 -20.13 6.04
C PRO A 74 -21.45 -19.80 7.07
N GLU A 75 -21.84 -20.78 7.88
CA GLU A 75 -22.76 -20.60 9.01
C GLU A 75 -22.39 -19.34 9.82
N GLU A 76 -23.41 -18.59 10.24
CA GLU A 76 -23.31 -17.33 10.96
C GLU A 76 -22.24 -17.35 12.08
N VAL A 77 -21.06 -16.82 11.77
CA VAL A 77 -20.21 -16.20 12.79
C VAL A 77 -20.75 -14.78 12.99
N VAL A 78 -21.52 -14.60 14.05
CA VAL A 78 -21.96 -13.30 14.55
C VAL A 78 -20.72 -12.51 15.01
N LEU A 79 -20.08 -11.84 14.06
CA LEU A 79 -19.10 -10.80 14.33
C LEU A 79 -19.85 -9.49 14.53
N GLU A 80 -19.59 -8.80 15.64
CA GLU A 80 -20.23 -7.55 16.02
C GLU A 80 -20.11 -6.52 14.87
N GLU A 81 -21.26 -6.18 14.27
CA GLU A 81 -21.45 -5.58 12.94
C GLU A 81 -20.92 -4.15 12.73
N SER A 82 -20.26 -3.50 13.70
CA SER A 82 -20.23 -2.04 13.72
C SER A 82 -19.04 -1.35 13.03
N GLU A 83 -17.93 -2.05 12.73
CA GLU A 83 -16.75 -1.40 12.13
C GLU A 83 -16.23 -2.06 10.84
N ALA A 84 -16.55 -3.34 10.59
CA ALA A 84 -16.02 -4.10 9.44
C ALA A 84 -16.79 -3.89 8.12
N TYR A 85 -17.97 -3.27 8.14
CA TYR A 85 -18.78 -2.99 6.94
C TYR A 85 -18.79 -1.52 6.52
N SER A 86 -18.09 -0.64 7.25
CA SER A 86 -17.82 0.74 6.82
C SER A 86 -16.57 0.83 5.94
N TRP A 87 -16.06 -0.29 5.41
CA TRP A 87 -15.01 -0.26 4.40
C TRP A 87 -15.61 0.17 3.07
N ARG A 88 -15.36 1.42 2.70
CA ARG A 88 -15.62 1.89 1.34
C ARG A 88 -14.54 1.27 0.46
N ALA A 89 -14.91 0.28 -0.34
CA ALA A 89 -14.01 -0.22 -1.37
C ALA A 89 -13.46 0.98 -2.16
N PRO A 90 -12.13 1.08 -2.37
CA PRO A 90 -11.55 2.17 -3.13
C PRO A 90 -12.24 2.24 -4.49
N ASP A 91 -12.55 3.45 -4.96
CA ASP A 91 -13.11 3.64 -6.30
C ASP A 91 -12.17 2.97 -7.31
N GLU A 92 -12.69 2.31 -8.35
CA GLU A 92 -11.87 1.66 -9.39
C GLU A 92 -10.85 2.62 -10.03
N ARG A 93 -11.05 3.94 -9.90
CA ARG A 93 -10.10 4.97 -10.32
C ARG A 93 -8.94 5.17 -9.35
N GLU A 94 -9.12 4.90 -8.06
CA GLU A 94 -8.11 4.97 -7.00
C GLU A 94 -7.28 3.68 -6.91
N ALA A 95 -7.89 2.51 -7.17
CA ALA A 95 -7.20 1.21 -7.18
C ALA A 95 -6.38 0.91 -8.46
N ARG A 96 -6.07 1.93 -9.28
CA ARG A 96 -5.41 1.75 -10.59
C ARG A 96 -3.91 1.47 -10.51
N GLU A 97 -3.27 1.86 -9.41
CA GLU A 97 -1.83 1.63 -9.24
C GLU A 97 -1.59 0.17 -8.90
N VAL A 98 -1.14 -0.59 -9.90
CA VAL A 98 -0.69 -1.97 -9.72
C VAL A 98 0.81 -2.02 -9.45
N PRO A 99 1.29 -2.97 -8.62
CA PRO A 99 2.71 -3.20 -8.44
C PRO A 99 3.41 -3.45 -9.79
N LYS A 100 4.59 -2.84 -9.96
CA LYS A 100 5.41 -2.98 -11.16
C LYS A 100 6.60 -3.88 -10.88
N LYS A 101 6.82 -4.87 -11.75
CA LYS A 101 8.00 -5.74 -11.68
C LYS A 101 9.24 -5.00 -12.19
N ARG A 102 10.30 -5.04 -11.39
CA ARG A 102 11.64 -4.49 -11.69
C ARG A 102 12.51 -5.53 -12.41
N GLY A 103 13.62 -5.08 -13.00
CA GLY A 103 14.59 -5.95 -13.67
C GLY A 103 15.35 -6.90 -12.74
N ASP A 104 15.41 -6.60 -11.44
CA ASP A 104 16.00 -7.44 -10.39
C ASP A 104 15.01 -8.47 -9.81
N GLY A 105 13.79 -8.51 -10.33
CA GLY A 105 12.73 -9.43 -9.91
C GLY A 105 11.96 -9.00 -8.66
N TRP A 106 12.27 -7.84 -8.06
CA TRP A 106 11.40 -7.23 -7.04
C TRP A 106 10.21 -6.53 -7.68
N MET A 107 9.19 -6.25 -6.87
CA MET A 107 8.06 -5.40 -7.25
C MET A 107 8.13 -4.08 -6.50
N GLU A 108 7.64 -3.02 -7.13
CA GLU A 108 7.51 -1.70 -6.51
C GLU A 108 6.13 -1.10 -6.74
N ILE A 109 5.62 -0.37 -5.75
CA ILE A 109 4.40 0.42 -5.83
C ILE A 109 4.57 1.76 -5.11
N GLN A 110 4.02 2.83 -5.67
CA GLN A 110 4.16 4.18 -5.11
C GLN A 110 3.24 4.36 -3.90
N MET A 111 3.82 4.65 -2.74
CA MET A 111 3.08 4.97 -1.53
C MET A 111 2.51 6.40 -1.58
N GLY A 112 3.31 7.34 -2.07
CA GLY A 112 2.95 8.75 -2.15
C GLY A 112 4.14 9.62 -2.51
N GLU A 113 3.96 10.93 -2.46
CA GLU A 113 5.06 11.90 -2.60
C GLU A 113 4.96 13.00 -1.55
N PHE A 114 6.10 13.57 -1.13
CA PHE A 114 6.14 14.67 -0.19
C PHE A 114 7.25 15.64 -0.58
N PHE A 115 7.09 16.91 -0.22
CA PHE A 115 8.08 17.93 -0.46
C PHE A 115 8.88 18.21 0.82
N ASN A 116 10.20 18.12 0.73
CA ASN A 116 11.09 18.46 1.82
C ASN A 116 11.50 19.95 1.71
N GLU A 117 10.79 20.87 2.36
CA GLU A 117 11.15 22.30 2.36
C GLU A 117 12.40 22.61 3.20
N ARG A 118 12.46 22.09 4.43
CA ARG A 118 13.48 22.42 5.44
C ARG A 118 14.17 21.16 5.92
N GLY A 119 15.47 21.12 5.73
CA GLY A 119 16.28 19.90 5.87
C GLY A 119 16.51 19.36 7.28
N ASP A 120 15.88 19.86 8.35
CA ASP A 120 16.23 19.42 9.72
C ASP A 120 15.09 19.24 10.76
N ASP A 121 13.84 19.67 10.51
CA ASP A 121 12.82 19.71 11.60
C ASP A 121 11.55 18.88 11.35
N GLY A 122 11.45 18.20 10.21
CA GLY A 122 10.28 17.39 9.84
C GLY A 122 10.50 15.89 9.99
N GLU A 123 9.46 15.17 10.40
CA GLU A 123 9.42 13.70 10.38
C GLU A 123 8.45 13.23 9.30
N VAL A 124 8.81 12.14 8.61
CA VAL A 124 7.96 11.49 7.62
C VAL A 124 7.69 10.08 8.10
N GLU A 125 6.44 9.83 8.48
CA GLU A 125 5.95 8.51 8.82
C GLU A 125 5.39 7.85 7.56
N MET A 126 5.80 6.60 7.31
CA MET A 126 5.27 5.79 6.22
C MET A 126 4.80 4.46 6.79
N SER A 127 3.57 4.08 6.47
CA SER A 127 2.95 2.88 7.03
C SER A 127 2.36 1.99 5.94
N LEU A 128 2.42 0.69 6.21
CA LEU A 128 1.74 -0.36 5.47
C LEU A 128 0.94 -1.16 6.50
N LYS A 129 -0.37 -1.24 6.34
CA LYS A 129 -1.26 -1.83 7.32
C LYS A 129 -2.30 -2.73 6.65
N GLU A 130 -2.41 -3.94 7.18
CA GLU A 130 -3.49 -4.86 6.83
C GLU A 130 -4.83 -4.29 7.30
N VAL A 131 -5.80 -4.23 6.39
CA VAL A 131 -7.16 -3.82 6.71
C VAL A 131 -7.85 -5.03 7.34
N LYS A 132 -8.46 -4.85 8.52
CA LYS A 132 -9.06 -5.96 9.30
C LYS A 132 -10.17 -6.64 8.48
N PHE A 133 -9.87 -7.82 7.96
CA PHE A 133 -10.78 -8.69 7.23
C PHE A 133 -10.58 -10.15 7.64
N PRO A 134 -11.55 -11.03 7.39
CA PRO A 134 -11.52 -12.40 7.93
C PRO A 134 -10.51 -13.32 7.22
N TRP A 135 -9.82 -12.84 6.18
CA TRP A 135 -8.90 -13.63 5.36
C TRP A 135 -7.45 -13.43 5.80
N TRP A 136 -6.69 -14.51 5.89
CA TRP A 136 -5.27 -14.44 6.25
C TRP A 136 -4.43 -14.00 5.05
N GLN A 137 -3.63 -12.95 5.23
CA GLN A 137 -2.60 -12.55 4.28
C GLN A 137 -1.23 -13.06 4.73
N PHE A 138 -0.52 -13.80 3.87
CA PHE A 138 0.81 -14.30 4.20
C PHE A 138 1.70 -14.45 2.97
N GLY A 139 3.02 -14.50 3.19
CA GLY A 139 4.00 -14.63 2.11
C GLY A 139 4.49 -13.30 1.52
N LEU A 140 4.22 -12.17 2.16
CA LEU A 140 4.84 -10.88 1.82
C LEU A 140 6.30 -10.84 2.29
N ILE A 141 7.21 -10.54 1.37
CA ILE A 141 8.63 -10.32 1.64
C ILE A 141 8.92 -8.85 1.35
N VAL A 142 9.31 -8.08 2.36
CA VAL A 142 9.59 -6.64 2.22
C VAL A 142 11.09 -6.41 2.13
N GLU A 143 11.54 -5.72 1.08
CA GLU A 143 12.91 -5.22 0.99
C GLU A 143 13.05 -3.92 1.80
N GLY A 144 12.09 -3.00 1.62
CA GLY A 144 12.03 -1.76 2.37
C GLY A 144 11.25 -0.67 1.63
N ILE A 145 11.51 0.57 2.04
CA ILE A 145 10.97 1.77 1.42
C ILE A 145 12.10 2.52 0.73
N GLU A 146 11.91 2.85 -0.54
CA GLU A 146 12.84 3.67 -1.31
C GLU A 146 12.29 5.07 -1.50
N LEU A 147 13.08 6.07 -1.10
CA LEU A 147 12.81 7.48 -1.35
C LEU A 147 13.62 7.93 -2.57
N ARG A 148 12.93 8.37 -3.62
CA ARG A 148 13.54 8.82 -4.87
C ARG A 148 13.25 10.30 -5.08
N PRO A 149 14.28 11.16 -5.25
CA PRO A 149 14.05 12.56 -5.58
C PRO A 149 13.40 12.66 -6.97
N LYS A 150 12.35 13.45 -7.08
CA LYS A 150 11.70 13.80 -8.34
C LYS A 150 12.51 14.94 -8.97
N GLU A 151 12.95 14.77 -10.20
CA GLU A 151 13.60 15.85 -10.93
C GLU A 151 12.61 17.01 -11.07
N ASN A 152 13.00 18.20 -10.61
CA ASN A 152 12.23 19.41 -10.82
C ASN A 152 12.24 19.71 -12.33
N GLN A 153 11.06 19.69 -12.96
CA GLN A 153 10.89 20.16 -14.33
C GLN A 153 11.09 21.68 -14.42
#